data_AF-A0A8T6N2C9-F1
#
_entry.id   AF-A0A8T6N2C9-F1
#
_cell.length_a   1.000
_cell.length_b   1.000
_cell.length_c   1.000
_cell.angle_alpha   90.00
_cell.angle_beta   90.00
_cell.angle_gamma   90.00
#
_symmetry.space_group_name_H-M   'P 1'
#
loop_
_entity.id
_entity.type
_entity.pdbx_description
1 polymer ?
#
loop_
_entity_poly.entity_id
_entity_poly.type
_entity_poly.pdbx_seq_one_letter_code
_entity_poly.pdbx_strand_id
1 'polypeptide(L)'
;MSATTRATTIALILSLSALSGCLATLGLNEAPTAQMNIDPSGAVREGDTVTFSAAGSSDPDGDSLTFSWSFGDGNLGTGLTTSHAYTAKGTYSVKLTVGDGN
;
A
#
# COMPACT_ATOMS: atom_id res chain seq x y z
N MET A 1 1.55 -42.11 21.22
CA MET A 1 1.27 -40.67 21.31
C MET A 1 2.13 -40.01 20.24
N SER A 2 1.50 -39.42 19.24
CA SER A 2 2.14 -38.98 17.99
C SER A 2 3.08 -37.79 18.24
N ALA A 3 4.30 -37.87 17.73
CA ALA A 3 5.24 -36.75 17.73
C ALA A 3 4.80 -35.72 16.67
N THR A 4 4.58 -34.48 17.08
CA THR A 4 4.22 -33.38 16.17
C THR A 4 5.49 -32.71 15.65
N THR A 5 5.72 -32.80 14.35
CA THR A 5 6.82 -32.15 13.61
C THR A 5 6.65 -30.62 13.57
N ARG A 6 7.76 -29.90 13.64
CA ARG A 6 7.92 -28.44 13.71
C ARG A 6 7.64 -27.74 12.37
N ALA A 7 7.33 -26.45 12.41
CA ALA A 7 7.69 -25.53 11.33
C ALA A 7 8.14 -24.18 11.91
N THR A 8 9.35 -23.74 11.55
CA THR A 8 9.84 -22.38 11.75
C THR A 8 9.91 -21.75 10.37
N THR A 9 9.13 -20.70 10.13
CA THR A 9 9.18 -19.94 8.88
C THR A 9 10.25 -18.86 8.99
N ILE A 10 11.26 -18.92 8.13
CA ILE A 10 12.17 -17.81 7.86
C ILE A 10 11.71 -17.21 6.53
N ALA A 11 11.17 -15.99 6.56
CA ALA A 11 10.91 -15.22 5.36
C ALA A 11 12.21 -14.49 4.98
N LEU A 12 12.90 -14.99 3.95
CA LEU A 12 13.94 -14.23 3.27
C LEU A 12 13.26 -13.39 2.19
N ILE A 13 13.03 -12.10 2.45
CA ILE A 13 12.59 -11.18 1.41
C ILE A 13 13.83 -10.83 0.60
N LEU A 14 14.05 -11.57 -0.50
CA LEU A 14 15.01 -11.20 -1.52
C LEU A 14 14.39 -10.03 -2.30
N SER A 15 14.73 -8.80 -1.95
CA SER A 15 14.37 -7.66 -2.78
C SER A 15 15.27 -7.69 -4.02
N LEU A 16 14.79 -8.32 -5.10
CA LEU A 16 15.25 -7.96 -6.44
C LEU A 16 14.70 -6.56 -6.71
N SER A 17 15.51 -5.54 -6.50
CA SER A 17 15.32 -4.31 -7.24
C SER A 17 15.53 -4.67 -8.71
N ALA A 18 14.46 -4.76 -9.48
CA ALA A 18 14.61 -4.61 -10.92
C ALA A 18 15.39 -3.30 -11.13
N LEU A 19 16.46 -3.33 -11.92
CA LEU A 19 17.04 -2.08 -12.39
C LEU A 19 15.95 -1.41 -13.24
N SER A 20 15.17 -0.50 -12.64
CA SER A 20 14.23 0.40 -13.31
C SER A 20 14.99 1.34 -14.23
N GLY A 21 15.40 0.80 -15.37
CA GLY A 21 16.18 1.50 -16.38
C GLY A 21 16.57 0.65 -17.59
N CYS A 22 16.27 -0.64 -17.64
CA CYS A 22 16.60 -1.48 -18.80
C CYS A 22 15.46 -1.59 -19.84
N LEU A 23 14.21 -1.25 -19.48
CA LEU A 23 13.03 -1.41 -20.37
C LEU A 23 12.67 -0.19 -21.20
N ALA A 24 13.27 0.98 -20.93
CA ALA A 24 13.01 2.25 -21.63
C ALA A 24 13.34 2.27 -23.15
N THR A 25 13.74 1.14 -23.74
CA THR A 25 14.11 1.06 -25.17
C THR A 25 12.99 0.50 -26.08
N LEU A 26 11.90 -0.02 -25.52
CA LEU A 26 10.81 -0.65 -26.30
C LEU A 26 9.45 0.08 -26.25
N GLY A 27 9.30 1.15 -25.45
CA GLY A 27 8.04 1.90 -25.34
C GLY A 27 6.89 1.10 -24.70
N LEU A 28 7.21 0.24 -23.73
CA LEU A 28 6.23 -0.52 -22.96
C LEU A 28 5.95 0.20 -21.63
N ASN A 29 4.68 0.31 -21.24
CA ASN A 29 4.26 0.88 -19.96
C ASN A 29 4.70 -0.04 -18.80
N GLU A 30 5.42 0.52 -17.84
CA GLU A 30 5.82 -0.11 -16.59
C GLU A 30 4.79 0.20 -15.50
N ALA A 31 4.54 -0.76 -14.60
CA ALA A 31 3.56 -0.55 -13.53
C ALA A 31 4.10 0.43 -12.47
N PRO A 32 3.23 1.24 -11.84
CA PRO A 32 3.65 2.19 -10.82
C PRO A 32 4.04 1.47 -9.52
N THR A 33 4.94 2.10 -8.76
CA THR A 33 5.26 1.72 -7.39
C THR A 33 4.37 2.48 -6.41
N ALA A 34 3.65 1.76 -5.56
CA ALA A 34 2.82 2.33 -4.51
C ALA A 34 3.58 2.46 -3.19
N GLN A 35 3.51 3.65 -2.57
CA GLN A 35 3.98 3.88 -1.20
C GLN A 35 2.83 4.42 -0.36
N MET A 36 2.67 3.89 0.86
CA MET A 36 1.62 4.30 1.80
C MET A 36 2.25 4.81 3.09
N ASN A 37 1.78 5.97 3.55
CA ASN A 37 2.14 6.59 4.82
C ASN A 37 0.85 6.81 5.64
N ILE A 38 0.88 6.49 6.94
CA ILE A 38 -0.28 6.57 7.83
C ILE A 38 0.11 7.35 9.09
N ASP A 39 -0.70 8.33 9.49
CA ASP A 39 -0.48 9.13 10.69
C ASP A 39 -1.80 9.47 11.42
N PRO A 40 -1.94 9.14 12.73
CA PRO A 40 -1.02 8.32 13.52
C PRO A 40 -1.01 6.86 13.06
N SER A 41 0.17 6.23 13.13
CA SER A 41 0.32 4.79 12.86
C SER A 41 0.16 3.95 14.14
N GLY A 42 -0.29 2.70 14.00
CA GLY A 42 -0.42 1.77 15.12
C GLY A 42 -1.79 1.82 15.80
N ALA A 43 -1.82 1.85 17.13
CA ALA A 43 -3.06 1.88 17.90
C ALA A 43 -3.63 3.30 17.95
N VAL A 44 -4.83 3.48 17.41
CA VAL A 44 -5.57 4.76 17.36
C VAL A 44 -6.87 4.61 18.16
N ARG A 45 -7.34 5.69 18.79
CA ARG A 45 -8.59 5.65 19.57
C ARG A 45 -9.79 5.72 18.63
N GLU A 46 -10.91 5.15 19.06
CA GLU A 46 -12.17 5.28 18.33
C GLU A 46 -12.53 6.76 18.14
N GLY A 47 -12.91 7.12 16.92
CA GLY A 47 -13.28 8.49 16.54
C GLY A 47 -12.11 9.43 16.25
N ASP A 48 -10.86 9.06 16.57
CA ASP A 48 -9.71 9.85 16.17
C ASP A 48 -9.53 9.78 14.65
N THR A 49 -9.13 10.91 14.06
CA THR A 49 -8.87 11.01 12.62
C THR A 49 -7.48 10.46 12.30
N VAL A 50 -7.41 9.57 11.31
CA VAL A 50 -6.18 9.06 10.72
C VAL A 50 -6.02 9.67 9.34
N THR A 51 -4.83 10.18 9.05
CA THR A 51 -4.43 10.68 7.73
C THR A 51 -3.68 9.59 6.98
N PHE A 52 -4.05 9.41 5.71
CA PHE A 52 -3.46 8.47 4.76
C PHE A 52 -2.85 9.25 3.62
N SER A 53 -1.60 8.95 3.27
CA SER A 53 -0.90 9.61 2.18
C SER A 53 -0.21 8.59 1.29
N ALA A 54 -0.33 8.79 -0.02
CA ALA A 54 0.38 8.02 -1.05
C ALA A 54 1.68 8.71 -1.49
N ALA A 55 2.14 9.75 -0.76
CA ALA A 55 3.39 10.43 -1.05
C ALA A 55 4.57 9.45 -1.08
N GLY A 56 5.39 9.54 -2.13
CA GLY A 56 6.46 8.58 -2.41
C GLY A 56 6.08 7.50 -3.41
N SER A 57 4.82 7.39 -3.82
CA SER A 57 4.46 6.59 -5.00
C SER A 57 5.05 7.22 -6.26
N SER A 58 5.47 6.39 -7.21
CA SER A 58 6.17 6.84 -8.41
C SER A 58 5.88 5.92 -9.58
N ASP A 59 5.94 6.49 -10.77
CA ASP A 59 5.85 5.76 -12.02
C ASP A 59 7.19 5.82 -12.78
N PRO A 60 7.75 4.69 -13.27
CA PRO A 60 9.00 4.70 -14.02
C PRO A 60 8.94 5.47 -15.35
N ASP A 61 7.77 5.50 -16.00
CA ASP A 61 7.54 6.20 -17.26
C ASP A 61 7.21 7.68 -17.04
N GLY A 62 6.94 8.07 -15.79
CA GLY A 62 6.61 9.44 -15.40
C GLY A 62 5.13 9.77 -15.60
N ASP A 63 4.27 8.76 -15.69
CA ASP A 63 2.83 8.94 -15.85
C ASP A 63 2.17 9.60 -14.64
N SER A 64 1.04 10.27 -14.92
CA SER A 64 0.25 10.91 -13.87
C SER A 64 -0.53 9.87 -13.08
N LEU A 65 -0.24 9.78 -11.78
CA LEU A 65 -0.83 8.77 -10.90
C LEU A 65 -2.21 9.17 -10.35
N THR A 66 -3.07 8.17 -10.23
CA THR A 66 -4.36 8.21 -9.54
C THR A 66 -4.32 7.36 -8.29
N PHE A 67 -5.09 7.74 -7.26
CA PHE A 67 -5.05 7.12 -5.93
C PHE A 67 -6.45 6.81 -5.41
N SER A 68 -6.68 5.56 -5.04
CA SER A 68 -7.89 5.12 -4.36
C SER A 68 -7.56 4.32 -3.10
N TRP A 69 -8.38 4.52 -2.09
CA TRP A 69 -8.20 3.98 -0.75
C TRP A 69 -9.41 3.17 -0.34
N SER A 70 -9.17 2.02 0.28
CA SER A 70 -10.16 1.26 1.03
C SER A 70 -9.69 1.19 2.48
N PHE A 71 -10.49 1.73 3.41
CA PHE A 71 -10.11 1.80 4.82
C PHE A 71 -10.33 0.49 5.57
N GLY A 72 -10.96 -0.51 4.94
CA GLY A 72 -11.15 -1.84 5.52
C GLY A 72 -12.37 -1.98 6.42
N ASP A 73 -13.15 -0.90 6.59
CA ASP A 73 -14.44 -0.86 7.29
C ASP A 73 -15.64 -0.71 6.32
N GLY A 74 -15.37 -0.78 5.01
CA GLY A 74 -16.34 -0.56 3.94
C GLY A 74 -16.34 0.87 3.38
N ASN A 75 -15.68 1.83 4.04
CA ASN A 75 -15.53 3.18 3.51
C ASN A 75 -14.35 3.27 2.53
N LEU A 76 -14.48 4.20 1.58
CA LEU A 76 -13.50 4.45 0.52
C LEU A 76 -13.03 5.91 0.58
N GLY A 77 -11.83 6.14 0.05
CA GLY A 77 -11.25 7.48 -0.13
C GLY A 77 -10.54 7.59 -1.48
N THR A 78 -10.23 8.82 -1.88
CA THR A 78 -9.50 9.11 -3.13
C THR A 78 -8.51 10.24 -2.94
N GLY A 79 -7.50 10.30 -3.82
CA GLY A 79 -6.50 11.37 -3.85
C GLY A 79 -5.20 11.02 -3.14
N LEU A 80 -4.18 11.85 -3.37
CA LEU A 80 -2.83 11.65 -2.83
C LEU A 80 -2.83 11.62 -1.29
N THR A 81 -3.67 12.45 -0.68
CA THR A 81 -3.87 12.49 0.77
C THR A 81 -5.37 12.46 1.06
N THR A 82 -5.78 11.65 2.04
CA THR A 82 -7.15 11.54 2.51
C THR A 82 -7.16 11.29 4.02
N SER A 83 -8.30 11.45 4.67
CA SER A 83 -8.46 11.19 6.11
C SER A 83 -9.72 10.37 6.39
N HIS A 84 -9.65 9.56 7.43
CA HIS A 84 -10.76 8.71 7.87
C HIS A 84 -10.73 8.49 9.38
N ALA A 85 -11.88 8.29 10.00
CA ALA A 85 -12.00 8.00 11.42
C ALA A 85 -12.82 6.72 11.63
N TYR A 86 -12.33 5.83 12.49
CA TYR A 86 -12.98 4.54 12.78
C TYR A 86 -13.87 4.67 14.02
N THR A 87 -15.16 4.39 13.88
CA THR A 87 -16.14 4.52 14.98
C THR A 87 -16.31 3.26 15.81
N ALA A 88 -15.72 2.14 15.38
CA ALA A 88 -15.75 0.87 16.11
C ALA A 88 -14.32 0.36 16.35
N LYS A 89 -14.09 -0.30 17.49
CA LYS A 89 -12.88 -1.07 17.73
C LYS A 89 -12.74 -2.20 16.73
N GLY A 90 -11.54 -2.34 16.19
CA GLY A 90 -11.18 -3.43 15.31
C GLY A 90 -9.78 -3.26 14.75
N THR A 91 -9.32 -4.30 14.05
CA THR A 91 -8.14 -4.22 13.18
C THR A 91 -8.63 -4.03 11.77
N TYR A 92 -8.19 -2.95 11.12
CA TYR A 92 -8.61 -2.60 9.78
C TYR A 92 -7.45 -2.75 8.79
N SER A 93 -7.69 -3.48 7.70
CA SER A 93 -6.72 -3.62 6.62
C SER A 93 -6.94 -2.52 5.58
N VAL A 94 -6.08 -1.50 5.63
CA VAL A 94 -6.11 -0.39 4.67
C VAL A 94 -5.42 -0.82 3.38
N LYS A 95 -6.05 -0.52 2.24
CA LYS A 95 -5.51 -0.78 0.90
C LYS A 95 -5.41 0.52 0.11
N LEU A 96 -4.23 0.78 -0.44
CA LEU A 96 -3.99 1.80 -1.46
C LEU A 96 -3.93 1.10 -2.82
N THR A 97 -4.63 1.65 -3.81
CA THR A 97 -4.47 1.28 -5.22
C THR A 97 -4.00 2.52 -5.98
N VAL A 98 -2.87 2.38 -6.67
CA VAL A 98 -2.26 3.40 -7.52
C VAL A 98 -2.43 2.98 -8.97
N GLY A 99 -2.93 3.87 -9.81
CA GLY A 99 -3.08 3.64 -11.24
C GLY A 99 -2.37 4.72 -12.04
N ASP A 100 -1.70 4.32 -13.12
CA ASP A 100 -0.98 5.13 -14.11
C ASP A 100 -1.85 5.48 -15.34
N GLY A 101 -2.97 4.78 -15.52
CA GLY A 101 -3.97 5.10 -16.55
C GLY A 101 -3.88 4.22 -17.81
N ASN A 102 -3.17 3.10 -17.75
CA ASN A 102 -3.05 2.11 -18.84
C ASN A 102 -3.69 0.76 -18.50
#